data_AF-A0A0G0DSR0-F1
#
_entry.id   AF-A0A0G0DSR0-F1
#
_cell.length_a   1.000
_cell.length_b   1.000
_cell.length_c   1.000
_cell.angle_alpha   90.00
_cell.angle_beta   90.00
_cell.angle_gamma   90.00
#
_symmetry.space_group_name_H-M   'P 1'
#
loop_
_entity.id
_entity.type
_entity.pdbx_description
1 polymer ?
#
loop_
_entity_poly.entity_id
_entity_poly.type
_entity_poly.pdbx_seq_one_letter_code
_entity_poly.pdbx_strand_id
1 'polypeptide(L)'
;MKRSSTFGLRLFTSAFLILFTFAQPLLAIESLTPVQDAASTESVVTDTQGDILDEGISDPEEIAKPTWVTSGVSATTSSPVVVGEVYVYPNNSDVTVTFSNLPEVSSTLTIRTVYLTDEQVKATDAASDVAYDITTDMVDGTFEYDLTLPKVGDSTKVVYAENVSGLDNAKDISNVVENSNSLKIENLNHFTVFVVTTDVAPLTGPVCIAEGASSGSDCYNSIPDAINAASNGDTINVKAGTYEISSTIVVNKGVSIVGVGMPKIINTSTPSHSVFNITASNITIRGFELTVLGSFATAGTEIANAIITIPSGLSLSNISINNNNIHASYPSGTLQKDMYARGITVDNNAVTSLSITNNTINNVRNGVIIRNVNTADVSNNTIFNTKGGIMHYTSSFADAANRTMSGNNWTAVHNEWDIVWNSATYGFPNY
;
A
#
# COMPACT_ATOMS: atom_id res chain seq x y z
N MET A 1 -2.67 -47.93 56.14
CA MET A 1 -3.26 -46.69 56.71
C MET A 1 -3.87 -45.93 55.54
N LYS A 2 -5.20 -45.82 55.30
CA LYS A 2 -6.28 -45.14 56.08
C LYS A 2 -5.84 -43.71 56.47
N ARG A 3 -6.46 -42.56 56.15
CA ARG A 3 -7.84 -42.08 55.78
C ARG A 3 -7.67 -40.79 54.91
N SER A 4 -8.49 -40.37 53.93
CA SER A 4 -9.93 -39.98 53.86
C SER A 4 -10.36 -38.78 54.73
N SER A 5 -10.73 -37.64 54.09
CA SER A 5 -12.04 -36.92 54.19
C SER A 5 -11.97 -35.51 53.52
N THR A 6 -12.64 -35.17 52.40
CA THR A 6 -14.03 -34.74 52.10
C THR A 6 -14.43 -33.25 52.31
N PHE A 7 -15.27 -32.76 51.36
CA PHE A 7 -16.15 -31.57 51.30
C PHE A 7 -15.54 -30.20 50.93
N GLY A 8 -16.12 -29.38 50.03
CA GLY A 8 -17.43 -29.41 49.39
C GLY A 8 -17.59 -28.44 48.21
N LEU A 9 -18.57 -28.76 47.38
CA LEU A 9 -19.05 -28.14 46.14
C LEU A 9 -19.95 -26.93 46.41
N ARG A 10 -19.80 -25.81 45.68
CA ARG A 10 -20.90 -24.86 45.41
C ARG A 10 -20.80 -24.23 44.01
N LEU A 11 -21.79 -24.59 43.20
CA LEU A 11 -22.26 -23.94 41.98
C LEU A 11 -22.73 -22.50 42.28
N PHE A 12 -22.47 -21.57 41.37
CA PHE A 12 -23.32 -20.39 41.18
C PHE A 12 -23.57 -20.18 39.68
N THR A 13 -24.76 -20.57 39.27
CA THR A 13 -25.44 -20.17 38.03
C THR A 13 -25.99 -18.76 38.20
N SER A 14 -25.82 -17.90 37.20
CA SER A 14 -26.68 -16.73 37.03
C SER A 14 -26.87 -16.45 35.55
N ALA A 15 -28.04 -16.83 35.05
CA ALA A 15 -28.57 -16.48 33.74
C ALA A 15 -29.39 -15.20 33.90
N PHE A 16 -29.14 -14.20 33.06
CA PHE A 16 -30.04 -13.05 32.91
C PHE A 16 -30.60 -13.07 31.50
N LEU A 17 -31.88 -13.44 31.43
CA LEU A 17 -32.73 -13.45 30.25
C LEU A 17 -33.50 -12.12 30.27
N ILE A 18 -33.31 -11.25 29.29
CA ILE A 18 -34.16 -10.07 29.10
C ILE A 18 -34.90 -10.25 27.77
N LEU A 19 -36.19 -10.61 27.88
CA LEU A 19 -37.17 -10.44 26.82
C LEU A 19 -37.54 -8.96 26.72
N PHE A 20 -37.47 -8.37 25.52
CA PHE A 20 -38.23 -7.17 25.20
C PHE A 20 -39.29 -7.52 24.15
N THR A 21 -40.55 -7.41 24.56
CA THR A 21 -41.74 -7.53 23.73
C THR A 21 -42.13 -6.17 23.16
N PHE A 22 -42.57 -6.17 21.89
CA PHE A 22 -43.14 -5.05 21.15
C PHE A 22 -44.41 -4.48 21.79
N ALA A 23 -44.54 -3.15 21.77
CA ALA A 23 -45.83 -2.44 21.73
C ALA A 23 -45.64 -1.04 21.13
N GLN A 24 -46.27 -0.76 19.99
CA GLN A 24 -46.41 0.60 19.46
C GLN A 24 -47.65 1.28 20.04
N PRO A 25 -47.64 2.60 20.30
CA PRO A 25 -48.86 3.36 20.45
C PRO A 25 -49.27 4.03 19.13
N LEU A 26 -50.44 3.63 18.68
CA LEU A 26 -51.34 4.30 17.75
C LEU A 26 -51.78 5.65 18.35
N LEU A 27 -51.69 6.75 17.60
CA LEU A 27 -52.47 7.97 17.90
C LEU A 27 -53.22 8.39 16.64
N ALA A 28 -54.54 8.43 16.77
CA ALA A 28 -55.46 9.05 15.85
C ALA A 28 -56.53 9.80 16.65
N ILE A 29 -57.17 10.74 15.94
CA ILE A 29 -58.46 11.43 16.18
C ILE A 29 -58.35 12.94 16.50
N GLU A 30 -58.48 13.70 15.41
CA GLU A 30 -59.45 14.79 15.10
C GLU A 30 -60.10 15.66 16.18
N SER A 31 -60.22 16.97 15.87
CA SER A 31 -61.53 17.68 15.79
C SER A 31 -61.35 19.03 15.03
N LEU A 32 -62.03 19.23 13.89
CA LEU A 32 -63.30 19.94 13.62
C LEU A 32 -63.16 21.40 13.09
N THR A 33 -63.30 21.53 11.76
CA THR A 33 -64.10 22.47 10.90
C THR A 33 -64.59 23.86 11.43
N PRO A 34 -64.83 24.90 10.56
CA PRO A 34 -65.65 24.78 9.34
C PRO A 34 -65.35 25.64 8.09
N VAL A 35 -66.09 25.21 7.07
CA VAL A 35 -66.30 25.61 5.67
C VAL A 35 -66.67 27.10 5.46
N GLN A 36 -66.21 27.68 4.34
CA GLN A 36 -67.04 28.60 3.57
C GLN A 36 -66.84 28.41 2.06
N ASP A 37 -67.98 28.38 1.39
CA ASP A 37 -68.31 28.01 0.02
C ASP A 37 -68.40 29.28 -0.86
N ALA A 38 -67.97 29.22 -2.14
CA ALA A 38 -68.46 30.11 -3.21
C ALA A 38 -67.93 29.68 -4.59
N ALA A 39 -68.82 29.77 -5.58
CA ALA A 39 -68.80 29.06 -6.84
C ALA A 39 -68.35 29.88 -8.08
N SER A 40 -68.17 29.13 -9.18
CA SER A 40 -68.37 29.48 -10.61
C SER A 40 -67.43 30.49 -11.28
N THR A 41 -66.83 30.12 -12.42
CA THR A 41 -67.39 30.38 -13.77
C THR A 41 -66.55 29.70 -14.86
N GLU A 42 -67.22 29.00 -15.77
CA GLU A 42 -66.71 28.59 -17.08
C GLU A 42 -66.42 29.79 -17.99
N SER A 43 -65.45 29.65 -18.88
CA SER A 43 -65.47 30.32 -20.19
C SER A 43 -64.80 29.44 -21.24
N VAL A 44 -65.62 28.91 -22.14
CA VAL A 44 -65.27 28.23 -23.39
C VAL A 44 -64.78 29.27 -24.41
N VAL A 45 -63.65 29.01 -25.07
CA VAL A 45 -63.29 29.65 -26.36
C VAL A 45 -62.59 28.63 -27.28
N THR A 46 -63.40 28.16 -28.24
CA THR A 46 -63.15 27.76 -29.64
C THR A 46 -61.84 27.12 -30.12
N ASP A 47 -62.03 25.94 -30.68
CA ASP A 47 -61.31 25.24 -31.76
C ASP A 47 -60.76 26.15 -32.88
N THR A 48 -59.47 25.95 -33.19
CA THR A 48 -58.96 26.00 -34.57
C THR A 48 -58.03 24.81 -34.81
N GLN A 49 -58.50 23.85 -35.60
CA GLN A 49 -57.67 22.92 -36.37
C GLN A 49 -56.54 23.67 -37.09
N GLY A 50 -55.31 23.25 -36.80
CA GLY A 50 -54.13 23.47 -37.61
C GLY A 50 -53.35 22.16 -37.65
N ASP A 51 -53.48 21.45 -38.75
CA ASP A 51 -52.74 20.25 -39.09
C ASP A 51 -51.25 20.60 -39.24
N ILE A 52 -50.40 20.06 -38.35
CA ILE A 52 -48.98 19.87 -38.61
C ILE A 52 -48.60 18.50 -38.03
N LEU A 53 -48.74 17.48 -38.87
CA LEU A 53 -47.85 16.34 -38.87
C LEU A 53 -46.41 16.87 -38.94
N ASP A 54 -45.68 16.89 -37.82
CA ASP A 54 -44.21 16.74 -37.71
C ASP A 54 -43.75 17.12 -36.29
N GLU A 55 -44.13 16.34 -35.27
CA GLU A 55 -43.36 16.33 -34.02
C GLU A 55 -42.59 15.02 -34.01
N GLY A 56 -41.29 15.16 -34.25
CA GLY A 56 -40.32 14.09 -34.21
C GLY A 56 -40.48 13.26 -32.95
N ILE A 57 -40.29 11.96 -33.13
CA ILE A 57 -40.02 11.02 -32.05
C ILE A 57 -38.95 11.68 -31.17
N SER A 58 -39.36 12.04 -29.95
CA SER A 58 -38.46 12.50 -28.91
C SER A 58 -37.28 11.54 -28.83
N ASP A 59 -36.06 12.08 -28.93
CA ASP A 59 -34.83 11.34 -28.65
C ASP A 59 -35.03 10.50 -27.38
N PRO A 60 -34.57 9.24 -27.36
CA PRO A 60 -34.68 8.41 -26.17
C PRO A 60 -34.01 9.15 -25.02
N GLU A 61 -34.72 9.30 -23.90
CA GLU A 61 -34.21 9.94 -22.68
C GLU A 61 -32.76 9.52 -22.43
N GLU A 62 -31.86 10.50 -22.37
CA GLU A 62 -30.46 10.29 -21.99
C GLU A 62 -30.45 9.64 -20.60
N ILE A 63 -30.31 8.32 -20.55
CA ILE A 63 -30.25 7.56 -19.31
C ILE A 63 -29.05 8.09 -18.54
N ALA A 64 -29.29 8.74 -17.41
CA ALA A 64 -28.25 9.33 -16.58
C ALA A 64 -27.16 8.30 -16.27
N LYS A 65 -25.90 8.65 -16.55
CA LYS A 65 -24.76 7.75 -16.38
C LYS A 65 -24.65 7.27 -14.92
N PRO A 66 -24.47 5.97 -14.66
CA PRO A 66 -24.27 5.47 -13.30
C PRO A 66 -23.06 6.15 -12.65
N THR A 67 -23.24 6.62 -11.42
CA THR A 67 -22.14 7.15 -10.60
C THR A 67 -21.54 6.06 -9.73
N TRP A 68 -20.37 6.29 -9.13
CA TRP A 68 -19.75 5.32 -8.22
C TRP A 68 -20.10 5.61 -6.76
N VAL A 69 -20.44 4.56 -6.02
CA VAL A 69 -20.50 4.54 -4.56
C VAL A 69 -19.27 3.78 -4.05
N THR A 70 -18.38 4.47 -3.35
CA THR A 70 -17.11 3.91 -2.87
C THR A 70 -17.19 3.47 -1.41
N SER A 71 -16.56 2.34 -1.09
CA SER A 71 -16.42 1.81 0.26
C SER A 71 -15.03 1.20 0.43
N GLY A 72 -14.06 2.03 0.87
CA GLY A 72 -12.66 1.62 1.01
C GLY A 72 -12.06 1.20 -0.33
N VAL A 73 -11.61 -0.05 -0.40
CA VAL A 73 -10.96 -0.64 -1.59
C VAL A 73 -11.95 -1.22 -2.61
N SER A 74 -13.23 -0.85 -2.52
CA SER A 74 -14.28 -1.31 -3.43
C SER A 74 -15.15 -0.15 -3.88
N ALA A 75 -15.67 -0.22 -5.09
CA ALA A 75 -16.64 0.71 -5.64
C ALA A 75 -17.74 -0.04 -6.41
N THR A 76 -18.98 0.40 -6.23
CA THR A 76 -20.16 -0.15 -6.92
C THR A 76 -20.91 0.97 -7.63
N THR A 77 -21.36 0.71 -8.84
CA THR A 77 -22.20 1.66 -9.60
C THR A 77 -23.54 1.91 -8.88
N SER A 78 -24.02 3.14 -8.90
CA SER A 78 -25.25 3.57 -8.19
C SER A 78 -26.53 3.07 -8.84
N SER A 79 -26.44 2.60 -10.08
CA SER A 79 -27.54 2.11 -10.90
C SER A 79 -27.01 1.06 -11.87
N PRO A 80 -27.90 0.25 -12.50
CA PRO A 80 -27.49 -0.76 -13.45
C PRO A 80 -26.63 -0.20 -14.58
N VAL A 81 -25.67 -1.01 -15.05
CA VAL A 81 -24.80 -0.63 -16.15
C VAL A 81 -25.55 -0.61 -17.49
N VAL A 82 -24.99 0.14 -18.45
CA VAL A 82 -25.52 0.32 -19.80
C VAL A 82 -24.42 0.03 -20.84
N VAL A 83 -24.83 -0.34 -22.05
CA VAL A 83 -23.92 -0.67 -23.15
C VAL A 83 -23.18 0.58 -23.64
N GLY A 84 -21.90 0.43 -23.97
CA GLY A 84 -21.07 1.47 -24.61
C GLY A 84 -20.45 2.50 -23.65
N GLU A 85 -20.85 2.50 -22.37
CA GLU A 85 -20.27 3.37 -21.36
C GLU A 85 -18.95 2.81 -20.81
N VAL A 86 -17.97 3.70 -20.61
CA VAL A 86 -16.65 3.37 -20.05
C VAL A 86 -16.67 3.60 -18.55
N TYR A 87 -16.69 2.52 -17.78
CA TYR A 87 -16.65 2.54 -16.32
C TYR A 87 -15.21 2.57 -15.83
N VAL A 88 -14.75 3.76 -15.44
CA VAL A 88 -13.41 3.97 -14.86
C VAL A 88 -13.46 3.73 -13.35
N TYR A 89 -12.65 2.81 -12.84
CA TYR A 89 -12.64 2.49 -11.42
C TYR A 89 -12.08 3.66 -10.58
N PRO A 90 -12.79 4.16 -9.55
CA PRO A 90 -12.37 5.36 -8.82
C PRO A 90 -11.04 5.23 -8.06
N ASN A 91 -10.68 4.02 -7.63
CA ASN A 91 -9.45 3.79 -6.86
C ASN A 91 -8.24 3.50 -7.76
N ASN A 92 -8.46 3.27 -9.07
CA ASN A 92 -7.39 3.18 -10.06
C ASN A 92 -7.95 3.49 -11.46
N SER A 93 -7.60 4.66 -12.01
CA SER A 93 -8.10 5.12 -13.31
C SER A 93 -7.65 4.27 -14.50
N ASP A 94 -6.65 3.43 -14.33
CA ASP A 94 -6.14 2.52 -15.37
C ASP A 94 -6.96 1.22 -15.46
N VAL A 95 -7.87 1.00 -14.50
CA VAL A 95 -8.83 -0.12 -14.53
C VAL A 95 -10.14 0.38 -15.11
N THR A 96 -10.52 -0.16 -16.27
CA THR A 96 -11.78 0.22 -16.92
C THR A 96 -12.55 -1.01 -17.41
N VAL A 97 -13.88 -0.89 -17.38
CA VAL A 97 -14.81 -1.89 -17.93
C VAL A 97 -15.72 -1.20 -18.93
N THR A 98 -15.94 -1.81 -20.10
CA THR A 98 -16.90 -1.31 -21.09
C THR A 98 -17.76 -2.47 -21.57
N PHE A 99 -19.08 -2.39 -21.39
CA PHE A 99 -19.98 -3.45 -21.83
C PHE A 99 -20.35 -3.30 -23.30
N SER A 100 -20.21 -4.38 -24.07
CA SER A 100 -20.65 -4.48 -25.46
C SER A 100 -22.02 -5.15 -25.60
N ASN A 101 -22.41 -5.97 -24.62
CA ASN A 101 -23.70 -6.64 -24.57
C ASN A 101 -24.18 -6.79 -23.11
N LEU A 102 -25.49 -6.71 -22.89
CA LEU A 102 -26.12 -6.86 -21.58
C LEU A 102 -27.41 -7.70 -21.69
N PRO A 103 -27.82 -8.39 -20.61
CA PRO A 103 -29.13 -9.00 -20.54
C PRO A 103 -30.25 -7.95 -20.55
N GLU A 104 -31.49 -8.39 -20.81
CA GLU A 104 -32.68 -7.53 -20.78
C GLU A 104 -32.83 -6.79 -19.43
N VAL A 105 -32.41 -7.42 -18.34
CA VAL A 105 -32.32 -6.82 -17.01
C VAL A 105 -30.85 -6.79 -16.58
N SER A 106 -30.21 -5.62 -16.70
CA SER A 106 -28.85 -5.42 -16.22
C SER A 106 -28.81 -5.17 -14.71
N SER A 107 -27.61 -5.30 -14.12
CA SER A 107 -27.36 -5.01 -12.70
C SER A 107 -26.16 -4.07 -12.54
N THR A 108 -25.81 -3.75 -11.30
CA THR A 108 -24.65 -2.94 -10.97
C THR A 108 -23.33 -3.69 -11.22
N LEU A 109 -22.31 -2.96 -11.62
CA LEU A 109 -20.91 -3.39 -11.61
C LEU A 109 -20.26 -3.03 -10.27
N THR A 110 -19.50 -3.96 -9.71
CA THR A 110 -18.60 -3.73 -8.57
C THR A 110 -17.17 -4.09 -8.94
N ILE A 111 -16.22 -3.22 -8.62
CA ILE A 111 -14.78 -3.49 -8.73
C ILE A 111 -14.17 -3.36 -7.33
N ARG A 112 -13.32 -4.32 -6.97
CA ARG A 112 -12.61 -4.34 -5.69
C ARG A 112 -11.13 -4.64 -5.91
N THR A 113 -10.28 -3.84 -5.26
CA THR A 113 -8.86 -4.15 -5.15
C THR A 113 -8.65 -5.27 -4.13
N VAL A 114 -7.96 -6.32 -4.53
CA VAL A 114 -7.55 -7.44 -3.68
C VAL A 114 -6.04 -7.35 -3.48
N TYR A 115 -5.60 -7.36 -2.22
CA TYR A 115 -4.20 -7.49 -1.88
C TYR A 115 -3.85 -8.96 -1.71
N LEU A 116 -2.89 -9.43 -2.51
CA LEU A 116 -2.45 -10.82 -2.57
C LEU A 116 -1.51 -11.15 -1.40
N THR A 117 -1.55 -12.38 -0.92
CA THR A 117 -0.49 -12.89 -0.03
C THR A 117 0.77 -13.21 -0.82
N ASP A 118 1.90 -13.32 -0.13
CA ASP A 118 3.17 -13.70 -0.76
C ASP A 118 3.06 -15.07 -1.49
N GLU A 119 2.30 -16.02 -0.93
CA GLU A 119 2.02 -17.30 -1.58
C GLU A 119 1.23 -17.15 -2.88
N GLN A 120 0.22 -16.28 -2.90
CA GLN A 120 -0.60 -16.03 -4.08
C GLN A 120 0.17 -15.28 -5.17
N VAL A 121 1.00 -14.30 -4.78
CA VAL A 121 1.93 -13.62 -5.70
C VAL A 121 2.83 -14.64 -6.40
N LYS A 122 3.40 -15.57 -5.62
CA LYS A 122 4.25 -16.64 -6.16
C LYS A 122 3.49 -17.66 -7.00
N ALA A 123 2.28 -18.04 -6.60
CA ALA A 123 1.49 -19.04 -7.34
C ALA A 123 1.01 -18.52 -8.70
N THR A 124 0.87 -17.20 -8.84
CA THR A 124 0.34 -16.55 -10.04
C THR A 124 1.40 -15.81 -10.86
N ASP A 125 2.66 -15.78 -10.41
CA ASP A 125 3.71 -14.92 -11.00
C ASP A 125 3.26 -13.45 -11.13
N ALA A 126 2.53 -12.96 -10.12
CA ALA A 126 1.93 -11.63 -10.13
C ALA A 126 2.99 -10.54 -10.25
N ALA A 127 2.72 -9.55 -11.10
CA ALA A 127 3.59 -8.40 -11.33
C ALA A 127 3.60 -7.42 -10.14
N SER A 128 2.60 -7.51 -9.25
CA SER A 128 2.47 -6.77 -7.99
C SER A 128 1.67 -7.59 -6.98
N ASP A 129 1.55 -7.09 -5.74
CA ASP A 129 0.67 -7.65 -4.71
C ASP A 129 -0.81 -7.26 -4.92
N VAL A 130 -1.20 -6.76 -6.09
CA VAL A 130 -2.55 -6.28 -6.39
C VAL A 130 -3.23 -7.13 -7.45
N ALA A 131 -4.47 -7.50 -7.18
CA ALA A 131 -5.42 -8.10 -8.10
C ALA A 131 -6.74 -7.32 -8.11
N TYR A 132 -7.57 -7.54 -9.13
CA TYR A 132 -8.87 -6.89 -9.27
C TYR A 132 -9.99 -7.92 -9.32
N ASP A 133 -10.86 -7.87 -8.32
CA ASP A 133 -12.07 -8.67 -8.22
C ASP A 133 -13.22 -7.86 -8.81
N ILE A 134 -13.77 -8.34 -9.91
CA ILE A 134 -14.85 -7.67 -10.65
C ILE A 134 -16.07 -8.55 -10.53
N THR A 135 -17.22 -7.98 -10.17
CA THR A 135 -18.46 -8.73 -9.89
C THR A 135 -19.71 -7.99 -10.35
N THR A 136 -20.77 -8.77 -10.57
CA THR A 136 -22.13 -8.29 -10.83
C THR A 136 -23.14 -9.40 -10.45
N ASP A 137 -24.42 -9.06 -10.34
CA ASP A 137 -25.50 -10.04 -10.11
C ASP A 137 -26.09 -10.62 -11.42
N MET A 138 -25.62 -10.15 -12.57
CA MET A 138 -25.95 -10.72 -13.89
C MET A 138 -25.37 -12.12 -14.04
N VAL A 139 -26.09 -13.00 -14.74
CA VAL A 139 -25.67 -14.39 -14.97
C VAL A 139 -24.54 -14.42 -16.02
N ASP A 140 -23.49 -15.20 -15.76
CA ASP A 140 -22.39 -15.35 -16.71
C ASP A 140 -22.85 -15.85 -18.07
N GLY A 141 -22.24 -15.34 -19.14
CA GLY A 141 -22.61 -15.58 -20.52
C GLY A 141 -23.80 -14.73 -21.01
N THR A 142 -24.47 -13.97 -20.14
CA THR A 142 -25.59 -13.08 -20.55
C THR A 142 -25.14 -11.66 -20.88
N PHE A 143 -23.88 -11.32 -20.62
CA PHE A 143 -23.27 -10.03 -20.92
C PHE A 143 -21.91 -10.23 -21.57
N GLU A 144 -21.42 -9.21 -22.27
CA GLU A 144 -20.06 -9.16 -22.81
C GLU A 144 -19.42 -7.80 -22.47
N TYR A 145 -18.14 -7.81 -22.13
CA TYR A 145 -17.39 -6.61 -21.75
C TYR A 145 -15.91 -6.69 -22.15
N ASP A 146 -15.33 -5.52 -22.33
CA ASP A 146 -13.90 -5.31 -22.40
C ASP A 146 -13.37 -4.85 -21.04
N LEU A 147 -12.22 -5.37 -20.65
CA LEU A 147 -11.50 -5.01 -19.43
C LEU A 147 -10.16 -4.39 -19.81
N THR A 148 -9.82 -3.28 -19.17
CA THR A 148 -8.45 -2.74 -19.18
C THR A 148 -7.88 -2.84 -17.77
N LEU A 149 -6.64 -3.33 -17.66
CA LEU A 149 -5.86 -3.42 -16.42
C LEU A 149 -4.58 -2.58 -16.54
N PRO A 150 -4.05 -2.04 -15.42
CA PRO A 150 -2.77 -1.34 -15.41
C PRO A 150 -1.65 -2.28 -15.80
N LYS A 151 -0.73 -1.82 -16.63
CA LYS A 151 0.53 -2.53 -16.87
C LYS A 151 1.49 -2.24 -15.70
N VAL A 152 2.10 -3.29 -15.14
CA VAL A 152 3.07 -3.17 -14.05
C VAL A 152 4.44 -3.61 -14.55
N GLY A 153 5.40 -2.68 -14.64
CA GLY A 153 6.71 -2.95 -15.22
C GLY A 153 6.59 -3.47 -16.66
N ASP A 154 7.23 -4.61 -16.93
CA ASP A 154 7.23 -5.28 -18.23
C ASP A 154 6.16 -6.39 -18.34
N SER A 155 5.11 -6.36 -17.50
CA SER A 155 4.03 -7.35 -17.54
C SER A 155 3.32 -7.37 -18.89
N THR A 156 3.11 -8.55 -19.47
CA THR A 156 2.43 -8.74 -20.75
C THR A 156 1.25 -9.71 -20.65
N LYS A 157 1.04 -10.33 -19.48
CA LYS A 157 0.09 -11.42 -19.28
C LYS A 157 -0.90 -11.10 -18.16
N VAL A 158 -2.02 -11.79 -18.21
CA VAL A 158 -3.06 -11.75 -17.18
C VAL A 158 -3.51 -13.17 -16.90
N VAL A 159 -3.61 -13.53 -15.64
CA VAL A 159 -4.27 -14.76 -15.19
C VAL A 159 -5.54 -14.42 -14.44
N TYR A 160 -6.46 -15.38 -14.32
CA TYR A 160 -7.70 -15.21 -13.59
C TYR A 160 -8.06 -16.42 -12.73
N ALA A 161 -8.86 -16.20 -11.69
CA ALA A 161 -9.50 -17.24 -10.91
C ALA A 161 -10.93 -16.84 -10.52
N GLU A 162 -11.79 -17.84 -10.34
CA GLU A 162 -13.20 -17.68 -9.97
C GLU A 162 -13.40 -16.85 -8.69
N ASN A 163 -12.42 -16.86 -7.80
CA ASN A 163 -12.38 -16.09 -6.57
C ASN A 163 -10.94 -16.09 -6.03
N VAL A 164 -10.69 -15.27 -5.00
CA VAL A 164 -9.37 -15.12 -4.37
C VAL A 164 -8.79 -16.46 -3.87
N SER A 165 -9.63 -17.36 -3.35
CA SER A 165 -9.20 -18.68 -2.89
C SER A 165 -8.80 -19.63 -4.04
N GLY A 166 -9.19 -19.34 -5.27
CA GLY A 166 -8.85 -20.11 -6.46
C GLY A 166 -7.53 -19.70 -7.12
N LEU A 167 -6.86 -18.65 -6.64
CA LEU A 167 -5.67 -18.09 -7.29
C LEU A 167 -4.48 -19.06 -7.35
N ASP A 168 -4.39 -20.04 -6.44
CA ASP A 168 -3.37 -21.08 -6.49
C ASP A 168 -3.46 -21.96 -7.76
N ASN A 169 -4.60 -21.93 -8.45
CA ASN A 169 -4.85 -22.61 -9.72
C ASN A 169 -5.38 -21.63 -10.77
N ALA A 170 -4.87 -20.40 -10.77
CA ALA A 170 -5.24 -19.38 -11.74
C ALA A 170 -5.00 -19.87 -13.18
N LYS A 171 -5.86 -19.42 -14.08
CA LYS A 171 -5.84 -19.79 -15.50
C LYS A 171 -5.34 -18.61 -16.33
N ASP A 172 -4.56 -18.90 -17.36
CA ASP A 172 -4.12 -17.88 -18.31
C ASP A 172 -5.28 -17.30 -19.13
N ILE A 173 -5.16 -16.01 -19.44
CA ILE A 173 -5.98 -15.33 -20.47
C ILE A 173 -5.13 -15.23 -21.74
N SER A 174 -5.60 -15.86 -22.81
CA SER A 174 -4.85 -15.95 -24.07
C SER A 174 -5.03 -14.74 -25.00
N ASN A 175 -6.05 -13.92 -24.78
CA ASN A 175 -6.43 -12.79 -25.64
C ASN A 175 -6.10 -11.41 -25.03
N VAL A 176 -4.96 -11.31 -24.32
CA VAL A 176 -4.48 -10.03 -23.80
C VAL A 176 -3.84 -9.22 -24.93
N VAL A 177 -4.30 -7.98 -25.09
CA VAL A 177 -3.76 -6.98 -26.01
C VAL A 177 -2.97 -5.95 -25.22
N GLU A 178 -1.66 -5.91 -25.44
CA GLU A 178 -0.77 -4.97 -24.78
C GLU A 178 -0.83 -3.58 -25.43
N ASN A 179 -0.97 -2.55 -24.60
CA ASN A 179 -0.77 -1.15 -24.93
C ASN A 179 0.37 -0.56 -24.09
N SER A 180 0.81 0.67 -24.39
CA SER A 180 1.97 1.30 -23.76
C SER A 180 1.96 1.21 -22.23
N ASN A 181 0.80 1.46 -21.60
CA ASN A 181 0.63 1.50 -20.15
C ASN A 181 -0.50 0.60 -19.63
N SER A 182 -1.13 -0.21 -20.49
CA SER A 182 -2.28 -1.02 -20.07
C SER A 182 -2.36 -2.35 -20.80
N LEU A 183 -3.07 -3.30 -20.19
CA LEU A 183 -3.39 -4.60 -20.77
C LEU A 183 -4.89 -4.66 -20.98
N LYS A 184 -5.33 -4.79 -22.24
CA LYS A 184 -6.74 -4.88 -22.60
C LYS A 184 -7.12 -6.35 -22.86
N ILE A 185 -8.27 -6.75 -22.38
CA ILE A 185 -8.88 -8.06 -22.64
C ILE A 185 -10.27 -7.79 -23.20
N GLU A 186 -10.58 -8.38 -24.36
CA GLU A 186 -11.84 -8.11 -25.06
C GLU A 186 -12.79 -9.29 -24.97
N ASN A 187 -14.09 -9.00 -25.04
CA ASN A 187 -15.17 -9.99 -25.15
C ASN A 187 -15.21 -11.01 -23.98
N LEU A 188 -14.96 -10.54 -22.76
CA LEU A 188 -15.19 -11.32 -21.56
C LEU A 188 -16.69 -11.41 -21.27
N ASN A 189 -17.16 -12.56 -20.78
CA ASN A 189 -18.57 -12.79 -20.47
C ASN A 189 -18.78 -13.41 -19.08
N HIS A 190 -17.74 -13.41 -18.27
CA HIS A 190 -17.72 -13.92 -16.91
C HIS A 190 -16.84 -13.01 -16.08
N PHE A 191 -17.34 -12.65 -14.91
CA PHE A 191 -16.62 -11.82 -13.96
C PHE A 191 -15.85 -12.68 -12.95
N THR A 192 -14.58 -12.35 -12.74
CA THR A 192 -13.64 -13.15 -11.95
C THR A 192 -12.60 -12.24 -11.27
N VAL A 193 -11.62 -12.82 -10.59
CA VAL A 193 -10.45 -12.11 -10.07
C VAL A 193 -9.33 -12.15 -11.10
N PHE A 194 -8.84 -10.99 -11.52
CA PHE A 194 -7.76 -10.84 -12.50
C PHE A 194 -6.45 -10.42 -11.82
N VAL A 195 -5.35 -11.04 -12.25
CA VAL A 195 -3.99 -10.74 -11.78
C VAL A 195 -3.12 -10.44 -12.99
N VAL A 196 -2.49 -9.27 -13.00
CA VAL A 196 -1.47 -8.93 -14.00
C VAL A 196 -0.20 -9.68 -13.66
N THR A 197 0.34 -10.43 -14.60
CA THR A 197 1.50 -11.30 -14.38
C THR A 197 2.68 -10.86 -15.21
N THR A 198 3.87 -11.04 -14.64
CA THR A 198 5.11 -10.90 -15.38
C THR A 198 5.43 -12.21 -16.09
N ASP A 199 6.05 -12.10 -17.26
CA ASP A 199 6.58 -13.26 -17.98
C ASP A 199 7.86 -13.75 -17.28
N VAL A 200 7.72 -14.26 -16.05
CA VAL A 200 8.84 -14.85 -15.31
C VAL A 200 8.87 -16.32 -15.69
N ALA A 201 9.56 -16.64 -16.79
CA ALA A 201 10.09 -17.99 -16.91
C ALA A 201 10.86 -18.29 -15.60
N PRO A 202 10.69 -19.48 -14.97
CA PRO A 202 11.49 -19.83 -13.81
C PRO A 202 12.95 -19.64 -14.18
N LEU A 203 13.59 -18.69 -13.49
CA LEU A 203 14.88 -18.12 -13.85
C LEU A 203 15.92 -19.24 -13.94
N THR A 204 16.14 -19.74 -15.16
CA THR A 204 17.15 -20.74 -15.49
C THR A 204 18.23 -20.05 -16.32
N GLY A 205 18.92 -19.12 -15.66
CA GLY A 205 20.01 -18.31 -16.18
C GLY A 205 20.39 -17.19 -15.20
N PRO A 206 21.63 -16.65 -15.27
CA PRO A 206 22.06 -15.56 -14.39
C PRO A 206 21.17 -14.32 -14.60
N VAL A 207 20.51 -13.87 -13.54
CA VAL A 207 19.62 -12.69 -13.57
C VAL A 207 20.43 -11.44 -13.38
N CYS A 208 20.20 -10.46 -14.24
CA CYS A 208 20.77 -9.14 -14.09
C CYS A 208 20.12 -8.40 -12.93
N ILE A 209 20.64 -8.59 -11.72
CA ILE A 209 20.17 -7.89 -10.52
C ILE A 209 20.68 -6.44 -10.55
N ALA A 210 21.94 -6.25 -10.93
CA ALA A 210 22.59 -4.95 -10.90
C ALA A 210 23.50 -4.69 -12.11
N GLU A 211 23.57 -3.44 -12.58
CA GLU A 211 24.42 -2.99 -13.70
C GLU A 211 25.10 -1.64 -13.40
N GLY A 212 26.16 -1.29 -14.14
CA GLY A 212 26.80 0.04 -14.09
C GLY A 212 28.09 0.17 -13.27
N ALA A 213 28.69 -0.95 -12.84
CA ALA A 213 30.04 -0.97 -12.28
C ALA A 213 31.11 -0.94 -13.39
N SER A 214 32.15 -0.15 -13.19
CA SER A 214 33.17 0.13 -14.22
C SER A 214 34.23 -0.96 -14.41
N SER A 215 34.21 -2.05 -13.64
CA SER A 215 35.11 -3.19 -13.86
C SER A 215 34.36 -4.53 -13.77
N GLY A 216 34.41 -5.34 -14.84
CA GLY A 216 33.77 -6.66 -14.88
C GLY A 216 32.62 -6.75 -15.89
N SER A 217 31.72 -7.72 -15.68
CA SER A 217 30.47 -7.85 -16.44
C SER A 217 29.61 -6.62 -16.19
N ASP A 218 28.98 -6.05 -17.22
CA ASP A 218 28.00 -4.95 -17.06
C ASP A 218 26.75 -5.41 -16.26
N CYS A 219 26.68 -6.68 -15.87
CA CYS A 219 25.55 -7.34 -15.26
C CYS A 219 26.00 -8.29 -14.14
N TYR A 220 25.42 -8.11 -12.94
CA TYR A 220 25.75 -8.89 -11.74
C TYR A 220 24.52 -9.61 -11.18
N ASN A 221 24.75 -10.82 -10.64
CA ASN A 221 23.71 -11.64 -10.00
C ASN A 221 23.44 -11.25 -8.54
N SER A 222 24.10 -10.22 -8.01
CA SER A 222 23.88 -9.73 -6.65
C SER A 222 24.37 -8.29 -6.49
N ILE A 223 23.76 -7.54 -5.57
CA ILE A 223 24.18 -6.17 -5.21
C ILE A 223 25.60 -6.17 -4.61
N PRO A 224 25.98 -7.10 -3.69
CA PRO A 224 27.35 -7.16 -3.20
C PRO A 224 28.40 -7.36 -4.29
N ASP A 225 28.14 -8.21 -5.29
CA ASP A 225 29.09 -8.43 -6.40
C ASP A 225 29.28 -7.16 -7.23
N ALA A 226 28.19 -6.43 -7.51
CA ALA A 226 28.26 -5.16 -8.20
C ALA A 226 29.07 -4.12 -7.40
N ILE A 227 28.86 -4.02 -6.07
CA ILE A 227 29.65 -3.14 -5.19
C ILE A 227 31.13 -3.53 -5.21
N ASN A 228 31.44 -4.83 -5.13
CA ASN A 228 32.81 -5.33 -5.15
C ASN A 228 33.52 -5.02 -6.47
N ALA A 229 32.78 -4.97 -7.56
CA ALA A 229 33.29 -4.68 -8.89
C ALA A 229 33.30 -3.17 -9.24
N ALA A 230 32.53 -2.35 -8.53
CA ALA A 230 32.44 -0.92 -8.76
C ALA A 230 33.70 -0.15 -8.32
N SER A 231 33.94 0.97 -8.99
CA SER A 231 34.87 2.02 -8.59
C SER A 231 34.14 3.13 -7.83
N ASN A 232 34.89 3.95 -7.08
CA ASN A 232 34.29 5.16 -6.49
C ASN A 232 33.77 6.08 -7.58
N GLY A 233 32.54 6.58 -7.42
CA GLY A 233 31.82 7.40 -8.37
C GLY A 233 30.81 6.64 -9.23
N ASP A 234 30.87 5.30 -9.25
CA ASP A 234 29.97 4.48 -10.07
C ASP A 234 28.51 4.57 -9.60
N THR A 235 27.61 4.32 -10.54
CA THR A 235 26.18 4.14 -10.28
C THR A 235 25.80 2.69 -10.56
N ILE A 236 25.32 2.00 -9.52
CA ILE A 236 24.81 0.64 -9.57
C ILE A 236 23.28 0.72 -9.66
N ASN A 237 22.73 0.41 -10.83
CA ASN A 237 21.29 0.33 -11.05
C ASN A 237 20.80 -1.08 -10.69
N VAL A 238 19.92 -1.19 -9.70
CA VAL A 238 19.27 -2.44 -9.32
C VAL A 238 17.93 -2.51 -10.03
N LYS A 239 17.71 -3.54 -10.85
CA LYS A 239 16.47 -3.72 -11.62
C LYS A 239 15.30 -4.04 -10.69
N ALA A 240 14.07 -3.84 -11.17
CA ALA A 240 12.87 -4.20 -10.43
C ALA A 240 12.84 -5.71 -10.15
N GLY A 241 12.29 -6.09 -9.00
CA GLY A 241 12.22 -7.47 -8.53
C GLY A 241 12.19 -7.56 -7.02
N THR A 242 11.97 -8.77 -6.50
CA THR A 242 12.09 -9.08 -5.07
C THR A 242 13.37 -9.88 -4.83
N TYR A 243 14.22 -9.37 -3.94
CA TYR A 243 15.52 -9.94 -3.63
C TYR A 243 15.58 -10.31 -2.15
N GLU A 244 15.60 -11.60 -1.88
CA GLU A 244 15.86 -12.10 -0.54
C GLU A 244 17.36 -12.12 -0.25
N ILE A 245 17.74 -11.55 0.88
CA ILE A 245 19.11 -11.61 1.39
C ILE A 245 19.11 -12.25 2.78
N SER A 246 20.13 -13.03 3.08
CA SER A 246 20.35 -13.64 4.40
C SER A 246 21.47 -12.96 5.19
N SER A 247 22.11 -11.94 4.62
CA SER A 247 23.22 -11.21 5.21
C SER A 247 23.19 -9.74 4.79
N THR A 248 23.84 -8.89 5.59
CA THR A 248 23.88 -7.44 5.35
C THR A 248 24.73 -7.09 4.13
N ILE A 249 24.22 -6.18 3.30
CA ILE A 249 24.96 -5.58 2.19
C ILE A 249 25.84 -4.46 2.75
N VAL A 250 27.16 -4.67 2.71
CA VAL A 250 28.14 -3.68 3.15
C VAL A 250 28.46 -2.73 2.00
N VAL A 251 28.21 -1.44 2.19
CA VAL A 251 28.52 -0.39 1.22
C VAL A 251 29.80 0.33 1.65
N ASN A 252 30.94 -0.19 1.18
CA ASN A 252 32.29 0.22 1.55
C ASN A 252 33.03 1.03 0.46
N LYS A 253 32.31 1.43 -0.59
CA LYS A 253 32.81 2.28 -1.68
C LYS A 253 31.87 3.45 -1.90
N GLY A 254 32.40 4.57 -2.38
CA GLY A 254 31.60 5.74 -2.69
C GLY A 254 30.84 5.54 -3.99
N VAL A 255 29.67 4.91 -3.94
CA VAL A 255 28.85 4.56 -5.09
C VAL A 255 27.40 5.02 -4.91
N SER A 256 26.70 5.22 -6.03
CA SER A 256 25.26 5.43 -6.02
C SER A 256 24.53 4.12 -6.29
N ILE A 257 23.79 3.59 -5.33
CA ILE A 257 22.95 2.41 -5.47
C ILE A 257 21.51 2.89 -5.72
N VAL A 258 20.98 2.59 -6.90
CA VAL A 258 19.72 3.15 -7.42
C VAL A 258 18.77 2.03 -7.82
N GLY A 259 17.63 1.93 -7.16
CA GLY A 259 16.56 1.03 -7.57
C GLY A 259 15.79 1.59 -8.77
N VAL A 260 15.64 0.78 -9.81
CA VAL A 260 14.86 1.07 -11.01
C VAL A 260 13.55 0.31 -10.91
N GLY A 261 12.43 1.04 -10.80
CA GLY A 261 11.11 0.43 -10.63
C GLY A 261 10.83 -0.07 -9.20
N MET A 262 11.45 0.53 -8.18
CA MET A 262 11.22 0.21 -6.76
C MET A 262 11.45 -1.27 -6.37
N PRO A 263 12.63 -1.87 -6.67
CA PRO A 263 12.93 -3.22 -6.22
C PRO A 263 12.79 -3.39 -4.70
N LYS A 264 12.25 -4.54 -4.31
CA LYS A 264 12.07 -4.96 -2.93
C LYS A 264 13.25 -5.79 -2.47
N ILE A 265 13.96 -5.34 -1.45
CA ILE A 265 15.00 -6.11 -0.78
C ILE A 265 14.47 -6.52 0.59
N ILE A 266 14.39 -7.83 0.82
CA ILE A 266 13.94 -8.40 2.09
C ILE A 266 15.09 -9.16 2.74
N ASN A 267 15.49 -8.73 3.95
CA ASN A 267 16.40 -9.53 4.76
C ASN A 267 15.60 -10.58 5.54
N THR A 268 15.74 -11.85 5.13
CA THR A 268 15.00 -13.00 5.69
C THR A 268 15.75 -13.69 6.83
N SER A 269 16.89 -13.15 7.29
CA SER A 269 17.64 -13.71 8.41
C SER A 269 16.83 -13.75 9.71
N THR A 270 17.04 -14.81 10.48
CA THR A 270 16.48 -15.01 11.82
C THR A 270 17.60 -15.44 12.78
N PRO A 271 18.04 -14.56 13.71
CA PRO A 271 17.60 -13.19 13.92
C PRO A 271 17.94 -12.27 12.74
N SER A 272 17.16 -11.21 12.58
CA SER A 272 17.28 -10.29 11.46
C SER A 272 18.53 -9.43 11.55
N HIS A 273 19.06 -9.11 10.38
CA HIS A 273 20.19 -8.23 10.16
C HIS A 273 19.76 -7.01 9.33
N SER A 274 20.58 -5.95 9.37
CA SER A 274 20.39 -4.80 8.49
C SER A 274 20.39 -5.21 7.03
N VAL A 275 19.66 -4.46 6.21
CA VAL A 275 19.76 -4.57 4.75
C VAL A 275 21.06 -3.91 4.30
N PHE A 276 21.27 -2.64 4.64
CA PHE A 276 22.48 -1.90 4.28
C PHE A 276 23.30 -1.48 5.50
N ASN A 277 24.62 -1.67 5.42
CA ASN A 277 25.59 -1.12 6.35
C ASN A 277 26.57 -0.20 5.60
N ILE A 278 26.45 1.11 5.85
CA ILE A 278 27.22 2.14 5.16
C ILE A 278 28.53 2.40 5.90
N THR A 279 29.66 2.17 5.23
CA THR A 279 31.00 2.30 5.84
C THR A 279 31.97 3.17 5.03
N ALA A 280 31.49 3.85 3.98
CA ALA A 280 32.28 4.79 3.17
C ALA A 280 31.55 6.13 2.93
N SER A 281 32.28 7.11 2.42
CA SER A 281 31.74 8.42 2.02
C SER A 281 31.29 8.42 0.55
N ASN A 282 30.54 9.45 0.13
CA ASN A 282 30.04 9.61 -1.25
C ASN A 282 29.09 8.49 -1.69
N ILE A 283 28.09 8.21 -0.87
CA ILE A 283 27.13 7.13 -1.12
C ILE A 283 25.73 7.71 -1.34
N THR A 284 25.03 7.17 -2.33
CA THR A 284 23.58 7.37 -2.48
C THR A 284 22.87 6.03 -2.40
N ILE A 285 21.78 5.94 -1.63
CA ILE A 285 20.85 4.81 -1.62
C ILE A 285 19.45 5.35 -1.91
N ARG A 286 18.89 5.00 -3.07
CA ARG A 286 17.57 5.51 -3.47
C ARG A 286 16.74 4.58 -4.32
N GLY A 287 15.41 4.71 -4.22
CA GLY A 287 14.45 4.03 -5.10
C GLY A 287 14.21 2.57 -4.73
N PHE A 288 14.24 2.22 -3.44
CA PHE A 288 14.03 0.85 -2.97
C PHE A 288 12.81 0.70 -2.07
N GLU A 289 12.20 -0.49 -2.08
CA GLU A 289 11.50 -1.00 -0.91
C GLU A 289 12.47 -1.87 -0.08
N LEU A 290 12.65 -1.55 1.19
CA LEU A 290 13.59 -2.22 2.10
C LEU A 290 12.84 -2.77 3.30
N THR A 291 12.96 -4.07 3.52
CA THR A 291 12.29 -4.73 4.62
C THR A 291 13.13 -5.79 5.34
N VAL A 292 12.77 -6.05 6.58
CA VAL A 292 13.37 -7.06 7.46
C VAL A 292 12.25 -7.82 8.15
N LEU A 293 12.51 -9.07 8.55
CA LEU A 293 11.66 -9.71 9.54
C LEU A 293 11.81 -8.95 10.87
N GLY A 294 10.71 -8.68 11.57
CA GLY A 294 10.71 -7.90 12.81
C GLY A 294 11.37 -8.58 14.01
N SER A 295 12.16 -9.63 13.79
CA SER A 295 12.66 -10.57 14.80
C SER A 295 14.17 -10.44 14.98
N PHE A 296 14.61 -9.67 15.97
CA PHE A 296 16.03 -9.45 16.25
C PHE A 296 16.53 -10.24 17.47
N ALA A 297 17.81 -10.64 17.46
CA ALA A 297 18.41 -11.63 18.38
C ALA A 297 18.38 -11.23 19.85
N THR A 298 18.35 -9.92 20.12
CA THR A 298 18.56 -9.37 21.44
C THR A 298 17.74 -8.10 21.57
N ALA A 299 17.20 -7.84 22.75
CA ALA A 299 16.84 -6.48 23.17
C ALA A 299 18.15 -5.66 23.30
N GLY A 300 18.78 -5.30 22.18
CA GLY A 300 20.17 -4.87 22.15
C GLY A 300 20.47 -3.97 20.97
N THR A 301 21.02 -2.79 21.29
CA THR A 301 21.51 -1.66 20.48
C THR A 301 20.66 -1.27 19.26
N GLU A 302 20.21 0.00 19.24
CA GLU A 302 19.42 0.57 18.13
C GLU A 302 20.07 0.35 16.75
N ILE A 303 21.40 0.29 16.69
CA ILE A 303 22.19 0.06 15.47
C ILE A 303 22.06 -1.37 14.92
N ALA A 304 22.05 -2.39 15.78
CA ALA A 304 21.95 -3.78 15.36
C ALA A 304 20.57 -4.13 14.80
N ASN A 305 19.57 -3.33 15.16
CA ASN A 305 18.19 -3.54 14.77
C ASN A 305 17.74 -2.63 13.60
N ALA A 306 18.67 -1.91 12.97
CA ALA A 306 18.35 -0.97 11.90
C ALA A 306 18.29 -1.64 10.54
N ILE A 307 17.35 -1.24 9.69
CA ILE A 307 17.26 -1.67 8.28
C ILE A 307 18.41 -1.05 7.48
N ILE A 308 18.69 0.25 7.70
CA ILE A 308 19.91 0.92 7.24
C ILE A 308 20.70 1.40 8.45
N THR A 309 21.98 1.03 8.51
CA THR A 309 22.89 1.40 9.60
C THR A 309 24.10 2.19 9.09
N ILE A 310 24.50 3.21 9.87
CA ILE A 310 25.77 3.92 9.74
C ILE A 310 26.53 3.82 11.09
N PRO A 311 27.59 3.00 11.20
CA PRO A 311 28.30 2.75 12.45
C PRO A 311 29.09 3.96 12.98
N SER A 312 29.42 3.92 14.27
CA SER A 312 30.06 5.01 15.00
C SER A 312 31.51 5.27 14.55
N GLY A 313 31.96 6.52 14.72
CA GLY A 313 33.38 6.87 14.67
C GLY A 313 34.02 6.88 13.29
N LEU A 314 33.23 6.84 12.22
CA LEU A 314 33.73 6.78 10.85
C LEU A 314 33.95 8.15 10.21
N SER A 315 33.33 9.22 10.74
CA SER A 315 33.40 10.58 10.20
C SER A 315 33.11 10.67 8.68
N LEU A 316 32.16 9.87 8.19
CA LEU A 316 31.80 9.80 6.78
C LEU A 316 31.18 11.11 6.30
N SER A 317 31.19 11.37 5.00
CA SER A 317 30.61 12.57 4.41
C SER A 317 29.89 12.25 3.11
N ASN A 318 29.00 13.15 2.70
CA ASN A 318 28.27 13.08 1.44
C ASN A 318 27.50 11.75 1.30
N ILE A 319 26.64 11.47 2.28
CA ILE A 319 25.74 10.31 2.25
C ILE A 319 24.32 10.82 1.98
N SER A 320 23.63 10.20 1.03
CA SER A 320 22.22 10.47 0.74
C SER A 320 21.41 9.18 0.79
N ILE A 321 20.35 9.18 1.59
CA ILE A 321 19.35 8.11 1.68
C ILE A 321 18.02 8.75 1.30
N ASN A 322 17.54 8.51 0.08
CA ASN A 322 16.37 9.22 -0.41
C ASN A 322 15.40 8.37 -1.22
N ASN A 323 14.12 8.72 -1.23
CA ASN A 323 13.10 8.06 -2.06
C ASN A 323 13.04 6.53 -1.83
N ASN A 324 13.10 6.08 -0.57
CA ASN A 324 12.95 4.67 -0.21
C ASN A 324 11.67 4.43 0.61
N ASN A 325 11.08 3.26 0.47
CA ASN A 325 10.05 2.72 1.36
C ASN A 325 10.72 1.76 2.35
N ILE A 326 10.73 2.07 3.65
CA ILE A 326 11.46 1.35 4.68
C ILE A 326 10.48 0.86 5.74
N HIS A 327 10.36 -0.44 5.91
CA HIS A 327 9.43 -1.03 6.87
C HIS A 327 9.92 -2.37 7.41
N ALA A 328 9.30 -2.87 8.48
CA ALA A 328 9.55 -4.22 8.95
C ALA A 328 8.26 -5.05 8.92
N SER A 329 8.40 -6.36 8.74
CA SER A 329 7.27 -7.29 8.78
C SER A 329 7.11 -7.87 10.19
N TYR A 330 5.90 -7.76 10.73
CA TYR A 330 5.54 -8.29 12.06
C TYR A 330 4.33 -9.22 11.97
N PRO A 331 4.19 -10.19 12.91
CA PRO A 331 2.94 -10.90 13.10
C PRO A 331 1.77 -9.94 13.33
N SER A 332 0.58 -10.33 12.86
CA SER A 332 -0.63 -9.54 13.07
C SER A 332 -0.88 -9.27 14.57
N GLY A 333 -1.26 -8.02 14.89
CA GLY A 333 -1.52 -7.58 16.25
C GLY A 333 -0.27 -7.22 17.07
N THR A 334 0.93 -7.23 16.48
CA THR A 334 2.13 -6.70 17.17
C THR A 334 1.93 -5.24 17.55
N LEU A 335 2.06 -4.95 18.85
CA LEU A 335 1.98 -3.61 19.39
C LEU A 335 3.29 -2.86 19.12
N GLN A 336 3.22 -1.53 18.95
CA GLN A 336 4.41 -0.70 18.71
C GLN A 336 5.50 -0.83 19.79
N LYS A 337 5.11 -1.10 21.04
CA LYS A 337 6.06 -1.34 22.14
C LYS A 337 6.92 -2.59 21.96
N ASP A 338 6.39 -3.57 21.22
CA ASP A 338 6.98 -4.88 20.97
C ASP A 338 7.70 -4.95 19.60
N MET A 339 7.67 -3.85 18.84
CA MET A 339 8.45 -3.71 17.62
C MET A 339 9.94 -3.53 17.97
N TYR A 340 10.81 -4.27 17.30
CA TYR A 340 12.26 -4.22 17.52
C TYR A 340 13.05 -3.56 16.40
N ALA A 341 12.52 -3.43 15.20
CA ALA A 341 13.21 -2.87 14.04
C ALA A 341 13.37 -1.35 14.17
N ARG A 342 14.38 -0.80 13.51
CA ARG A 342 14.59 0.63 13.31
C ARG A 342 14.70 0.88 11.82
N GLY A 343 14.19 2.01 11.33
CA GLY A 343 14.33 2.36 9.91
C GLY A 343 15.78 2.67 9.57
N ILE A 344 16.22 3.88 9.91
CA ILE A 344 17.58 4.37 9.67
C ILE A 344 18.21 4.71 11.02
N THR A 345 19.39 4.15 11.32
CA THR A 345 20.13 4.49 12.54
C THR A 345 21.55 4.94 12.22
N VAL A 346 21.89 6.12 12.74
CA VAL A 346 23.20 6.76 12.64
C VAL A 346 23.80 6.81 14.03
N ASP A 347 24.90 6.09 14.25
CA ASP A 347 25.55 6.01 15.55
C ASP A 347 26.46 7.24 15.81
N ASN A 348 27.08 7.29 16.99
CA ASN A 348 27.83 8.45 17.46
C ASN A 348 29.02 8.77 16.54
N ASN A 349 29.21 10.04 16.18
CA ASN A 349 30.35 10.48 15.38
C ASN A 349 30.50 9.70 14.06
N ALA A 350 29.38 9.33 13.44
CA ALA A 350 29.36 8.51 12.23
C ALA A 350 29.51 9.36 10.97
N VAL A 351 28.84 10.53 10.92
CA VAL A 351 28.71 11.35 9.71
C VAL A 351 28.89 12.85 9.96
N THR A 352 29.52 13.52 9.00
CA THR A 352 29.71 14.98 8.94
C THR A 352 28.85 15.64 7.85
N SER A 353 28.18 14.84 7.02
CA SER A 353 27.21 15.30 6.03
C SER A 353 26.33 14.13 5.59
N LEU A 354 25.06 14.17 5.99
CA LEU A 354 24.04 13.16 5.69
C LEU A 354 22.73 13.84 5.29
N SER A 355 22.08 13.31 4.26
CA SER A 355 20.74 13.70 3.82
C SER A 355 19.82 12.49 3.87
N ILE A 356 18.76 12.55 4.68
CA ILE A 356 17.68 11.55 4.75
C ILE A 356 16.42 12.24 4.26
N THR A 357 16.03 12.01 3.01
CA THR A 357 14.95 12.81 2.39
C THR A 357 13.96 12.02 1.55
N ASN A 358 12.69 12.42 1.56
CA ASN A 358 11.65 11.80 0.73
C ASN A 358 11.51 10.28 0.95
N ASN A 359 11.87 9.77 2.13
CA ASN A 359 11.66 8.37 2.47
C ASN A 359 10.28 8.20 3.12
N THR A 360 9.64 7.07 2.85
CA THR A 360 8.49 6.59 3.61
C THR A 360 9.00 5.56 4.61
N ILE A 361 8.83 5.81 5.91
CA ILE A 361 9.32 4.90 6.96
C ILE A 361 8.16 4.54 7.89
N ASN A 362 7.84 3.25 7.99
CA ASN A 362 6.70 2.82 8.78
C ASN A 362 6.87 1.43 9.39
N ASN A 363 5.98 1.08 10.31
CA ASN A 363 5.95 -0.25 10.93
C ASN A 363 7.32 -0.65 11.49
N VAL A 364 7.95 0.28 12.20
CA VAL A 364 9.23 0.09 12.89
C VAL A 364 9.13 0.75 14.26
N ARG A 365 9.97 0.34 15.22
CA ARG A 365 9.93 0.96 16.55
C ARG A 365 10.33 2.43 16.48
N ASN A 366 11.41 2.73 15.78
CA ASN A 366 11.79 4.11 15.49
C ASN A 366 12.12 4.30 14.02
N GLY A 367 11.64 5.39 13.42
CA GLY A 367 11.84 5.69 12.01
C GLY A 367 13.28 6.06 11.71
N VAL A 368 13.73 7.19 12.25
CA VAL A 368 15.11 7.70 12.12
C VAL A 368 15.70 7.92 13.50
N ILE A 369 16.91 7.41 13.73
CA ILE A 369 17.70 7.66 14.93
C ILE A 369 19.01 8.32 14.52
N ILE A 370 19.31 9.46 15.14
CA ILE A 370 20.60 10.12 14.98
C ILE A 370 21.22 10.32 16.36
N ARG A 371 22.33 9.64 16.61
CA ARG A 371 23.13 9.76 17.83
C ARG A 371 23.99 11.03 17.84
N ASN A 372 24.75 11.23 18.91
CA ASN A 372 25.51 12.46 19.14
C ASN A 372 26.59 12.67 18.06
N VAL A 373 26.95 13.93 17.84
CA VAL A 373 28.08 14.36 16.99
C VAL A 373 27.88 13.92 15.55
N ASN A 374 26.73 14.29 14.97
CA ASN A 374 26.44 14.04 13.56
C ASN A 374 25.86 15.29 12.92
N THR A 375 26.19 15.51 11.65
CA THR A 375 25.56 16.55 10.82
C THR A 375 24.61 15.90 9.83
N ALA A 376 23.33 16.26 9.89
CA ALA A 376 22.32 15.63 9.05
C ALA A 376 21.16 16.58 8.73
N ASP A 377 20.66 16.49 7.49
CA ASP A 377 19.34 17.00 7.11
C ASP A 377 18.36 15.83 7.03
N VAL A 378 17.29 15.89 7.81
CA VAL A 378 16.19 14.93 7.77
C VAL A 378 14.95 15.69 7.32
N SER A 379 14.65 15.64 6.03
CA SER A 379 13.60 16.48 5.46
C SER A 379 12.64 15.75 4.52
N ASN A 380 11.38 16.18 4.49
CA ASN A 380 10.36 15.66 3.58
C ASN A 380 10.12 14.14 3.66
N ASN A 381 10.39 13.51 4.80
CA ASN A 381 10.09 12.10 5.00
C ASN A 381 8.64 11.92 5.50
N THR A 382 8.00 10.83 5.10
CA THR A 382 6.69 10.41 5.65
C THR A 382 6.92 9.27 6.64
N ILE A 383 6.80 9.56 7.94
CA ILE A 383 7.12 8.61 9.01
C ILE A 383 5.89 8.36 9.88
N PHE A 384 5.43 7.11 9.95
CA PHE A 384 4.15 6.77 10.58
C PHE A 384 4.11 5.35 11.14
N ASN A 385 3.15 5.04 12.02
CA ASN A 385 3.07 3.74 12.70
C ASN A 385 4.40 3.33 13.38
N THR A 386 4.98 4.26 14.14
CA THR A 386 6.20 4.03 14.92
C THR A 386 6.03 4.46 16.37
N LYS A 387 6.83 3.90 17.28
CA LYS A 387 6.91 4.41 18.65
C LYS A 387 7.63 5.76 18.69
N GLY A 388 8.65 5.98 17.88
CA GLY A 388 9.29 7.29 17.74
C GLY A 388 9.71 7.58 16.30
N GLY A 389 9.12 8.58 15.66
CA GLY A 389 9.35 8.92 14.26
C GLY A 389 10.80 9.31 14.01
N ILE A 390 11.23 10.43 14.60
CA ILE A 390 12.61 10.94 14.55
C ILE A 390 13.14 11.08 15.97
N MET A 391 14.14 10.28 16.32
CA MET A 391 14.82 10.29 17.61
C MET A 391 16.18 10.98 17.46
N HIS A 392 16.26 12.21 17.94
CA HIS A 392 17.44 13.04 17.85
C HIS A 392 18.16 13.10 19.20
N TYR A 393 19.31 12.42 19.33
CA TYR A 393 20.12 12.44 20.54
C TYR A 393 21.24 13.47 20.45
N THR A 394 21.38 14.31 21.47
CA THR A 394 22.40 15.36 21.48
C THR A 394 23.12 15.51 22.81
N SER A 395 24.39 15.90 22.73
CA SER A 395 25.26 16.20 23.88
C SER A 395 25.42 17.69 24.18
N SER A 396 25.03 18.58 23.25
CA SER A 396 25.13 20.04 23.43
C SER A 396 24.26 20.80 22.42
N PHE A 397 24.01 22.10 22.65
CA PHE A 397 23.33 22.98 21.70
C PHE A 397 24.07 23.08 20.36
N ALA A 398 25.41 23.05 20.38
CA ALA A 398 26.21 23.06 19.17
C ALA A 398 26.02 21.77 18.36
N ASP A 399 25.98 20.62 19.04
CA ASP A 399 25.70 19.32 18.42
C ASP A 399 24.26 19.23 17.89
N ALA A 400 23.30 19.81 18.60
CA ALA A 400 21.92 19.93 18.15
C ALA A 400 21.80 20.80 16.89
N ALA A 401 22.55 21.91 16.82
CA ALA A 401 22.52 22.87 15.71
C ALA A 401 23.08 22.31 14.39
N ASN A 402 23.82 21.20 14.42
CA ASN A 402 24.33 20.53 13.22
C ASN A 402 23.25 19.76 12.44
N ARG A 403 21.99 19.79 12.91
CA ARG A 403 20.91 18.96 12.38
C ARG A 403 19.69 19.79 12.00
N THR A 404 19.13 19.47 10.84
CA THR A 404 17.90 20.08 10.34
C THR A 404 16.80 19.03 10.24
N MET A 405 15.61 19.38 10.74
CA MET A 405 14.40 18.57 10.63
C MET A 405 13.30 19.44 10.03
N SER A 406 12.96 19.24 8.76
CA SER A 406 12.01 20.13 8.06
C SER A 406 11.10 19.38 7.09
N GLY A 407 9.84 19.80 6.95
CA GLY A 407 8.91 19.21 5.97
C GLY A 407 8.55 17.72 6.19
N ASN A 408 8.98 17.09 7.29
CA ASN A 408 8.58 15.71 7.60
C ASN A 408 7.10 15.66 7.97
N ASN A 409 6.41 14.60 7.54
CA ASN A 409 4.98 14.40 7.73
C ASN A 409 4.68 13.01 8.29
N TRP A 410 3.46 12.85 8.79
CA TRP A 410 2.87 11.58 9.23
C TRP A 410 1.51 11.40 8.52
N THR A 411 1.06 10.16 8.43
CA THR A 411 -0.25 9.85 7.84
C THR A 411 -1.35 9.93 8.91
N ALA A 412 -2.58 9.53 8.59
CA ALA A 412 -3.64 9.36 9.58
C ALA A 412 -3.28 8.34 10.69
N VAL A 413 -2.31 7.47 10.43
CA VAL A 413 -1.74 6.57 11.44
C VAL A 413 -0.57 7.28 12.11
N HIS A 414 -0.77 7.82 13.31
CA HIS A 414 0.27 8.61 13.98
C HIS A 414 1.43 7.77 14.54
N ASN A 415 2.54 8.45 14.85
CA ASN A 415 3.57 7.93 15.75
C ASN A 415 3.15 8.15 17.22
N GLU A 416 3.71 7.37 18.16
CA GLU A 416 3.57 7.69 19.59
C GLU A 416 4.32 8.99 19.93
N TRP A 417 5.50 9.19 19.35
CA TRP A 417 6.21 10.48 19.33
C TRP A 417 6.71 10.80 17.92
N ASP A 418 6.39 11.98 17.38
CA ASP A 418 6.79 12.35 16.02
C ASP A 418 8.28 12.73 15.93
N ILE A 419 8.69 13.79 16.64
CA ILE A 419 10.09 14.25 16.70
C ILE A 419 10.48 14.46 18.15
N VAL A 420 11.54 13.78 18.59
CA VAL A 420 12.03 13.82 19.97
C VAL A 420 13.47 14.31 20.01
N TRP A 421 13.71 15.36 20.80
CA TRP A 421 15.04 15.87 21.11
C TRP A 421 15.51 15.33 22.47
N ASN A 422 16.30 14.26 22.44
CA ASN A 422 16.87 13.64 23.63
C ASN A 422 18.23 14.28 23.97
N SER A 423 18.25 15.16 24.95
CA SER A 423 19.51 15.68 25.48
C SER A 423 19.96 14.86 26.69
N ALA A 424 21.16 14.31 26.64
CA ALA A 424 21.68 13.46 27.72
C ALA A 424 22.23 14.28 28.91
N THR A 425 22.26 15.62 28.83
CA THR A 425 23.07 16.43 29.77
C THR A 425 22.60 17.87 30.01
N TYR A 426 21.44 18.31 29.51
CA TYR A 426 20.93 19.62 29.91
C TYR A 426 20.15 19.51 31.21
N GLY A 427 20.74 20.01 32.29
CA GLY A 427 19.91 20.65 33.31
C GLY A 427 19.13 21.75 32.60
N PHE A 428 17.80 21.60 32.52
CA PHE A 428 16.94 22.67 32.05
C PHE A 428 17.31 23.94 32.83
N PRO A 429 17.41 25.13 32.20
CA PRO A 429 17.18 26.34 32.96
C PRO A 429 15.82 26.13 33.64
N ASN A 430 15.78 26.23 34.97
CA ASN A 430 14.51 26.23 35.68
C ASN A 430 13.65 27.33 35.05
N TYR A 431 12.64 26.95 34.28
CA TYR A 431 11.61 27.85 33.80
C TYR A 431 10.58 28.07 34.90
#